data_AF-A0A2S9DRB7-F1
#
_entry.id   AF-A0A2S9DRB7-F1
#
_cell.length_a   1.000
_cell.length_b   1.000
_cell.length_c   1.000
_cell.angle_alpha   90.00
_cell.angle_beta   90.00
_cell.angle_gamma   90.00
#
_symmetry.space_group_name_H-M   'P 1'
#
loop_
_entity.id
_entity.type
_entity.pdbx_description
1 polymer ?
#
loop_
_entity_poly.entity_id
_entity_poly.type
_entity_poly.pdbx_seq_one_letter_code
_entity_poly.pdbx_strand_id
1 'polypeptide(L)'
;MALTDKKRRFVESKASGASNREAAEAAGYAAASASAAGSRLAKDPDVVAALEKLKASQNVKGSPAVSEPGGQQVEGDEEGLADLPNTDDPLVWLLALMNEPNAKIFDRRNAAQSALPYFHGKKSGMGKKEQKLEDAAKVGANSRFGLRERHLKAVK
;
A
#
# COMPACT_ATOMS: atom_id res chain seq x y z
N MET A 1 7.31 -25.57 -26.19
CA MET A 1 8.24 -26.70 -25.99
C MET A 1 8.07 -27.17 -24.54
N ALA A 2 8.22 -28.45 -24.22
CA ALA A 2 8.10 -28.90 -22.82
C ALA A 2 9.25 -28.34 -21.97
N LEU A 3 8.96 -28.01 -20.71
CA LEU A 3 9.93 -27.45 -19.77
C LEU A 3 11.13 -28.42 -19.60
N THR A 4 12.34 -27.97 -19.86
CA THR A 4 13.56 -28.77 -19.63
C THR A 4 13.75 -29.02 -18.14
N ASP A 5 14.45 -30.09 -17.75
CA ASP A 5 14.61 -30.43 -16.33
C ASP A 5 15.28 -29.32 -15.51
N LYS A 6 16.23 -28.59 -16.12
CA LYS A 6 16.85 -27.41 -15.49
C LYS A 6 15.85 -26.27 -15.28
N LYS A 7 14.98 -26.00 -16.25
CA LYS A 7 13.92 -25.00 -16.13
C LYS A 7 12.91 -25.39 -15.04
N ARG A 8 12.58 -26.68 -14.89
CA ARG A 8 11.71 -27.19 -13.80
C ARG A 8 12.29 -26.92 -12.42
N ARG A 9 13.56 -27.28 -12.19
CA ARG A 9 14.23 -27.02 -10.90
C ARG A 9 14.31 -25.53 -10.58
N PHE A 10 14.60 -24.70 -11.58
CA PHE A 10 14.60 -23.24 -11.41
C PHE A 10 13.22 -22.72 -10.99
N VAL A 11 12.15 -23.19 -11.65
CA VAL A 11 10.76 -22.83 -11.32
C VAL A 11 10.39 -23.28 -9.90
N GLU A 12 10.76 -24.50 -9.51
CA GLU A 12 10.50 -25.05 -8.17
C GLU A 12 11.21 -24.24 -7.07
N SER A 13 12.52 -23.97 -7.24
CA SER A 13 13.26 -23.12 -6.30
C SER A 13 12.74 -21.68 -6.27
N LYS A 14 12.24 -21.17 -7.41
CA LYS A 14 11.65 -19.85 -7.46
C LYS A 14 10.28 -19.80 -6.78
N ALA A 15 9.50 -20.88 -6.87
CA ALA A 15 8.25 -21.04 -6.15
C ALA A 15 8.45 -21.17 -4.64
N SER A 16 9.59 -21.71 -4.18
CA SER A 16 9.97 -21.74 -2.77
C SER A 16 10.53 -20.41 -2.23
N GLY A 17 10.54 -19.34 -3.03
CA GLY A 17 10.97 -18.00 -2.61
C GLY A 17 12.46 -17.69 -2.82
N ALA A 18 13.23 -18.54 -3.47
CA ALA A 18 14.66 -18.27 -3.68
C ALA A 18 14.91 -17.08 -4.63
N SER A 19 16.06 -16.43 -4.45
CA SER A 19 16.52 -15.39 -5.39
C SER A 19 16.83 -16.00 -6.77
N ASN A 20 16.87 -15.17 -7.82
CA ASN A 20 17.15 -15.68 -9.18
C ASN A 20 18.53 -16.34 -9.29
N ARG A 21 19.49 -15.89 -8.48
CA ARG A 21 20.84 -16.46 -8.40
C ARG A 21 20.79 -17.84 -7.74
N GLU A 22 20.21 -17.93 -6.55
CA GLU A 22 20.10 -19.19 -5.80
C GLU A 22 19.27 -20.23 -6.55
N ALA A 23 18.18 -19.82 -7.20
CA ALA A 23 17.37 -20.70 -8.02
C ALA A 23 18.16 -21.26 -9.23
N ALA A 24 19.08 -20.47 -9.80
CA ALA A 24 19.96 -20.95 -10.86
C ALA A 24 21.04 -21.90 -10.33
N GLU A 25 21.58 -21.66 -9.13
CA GLU A 25 22.52 -22.59 -8.48
C GLU A 25 21.83 -23.93 -8.16
N ALA A 26 20.60 -23.90 -7.63
CA ALA A 26 19.79 -25.09 -7.40
C ALA A 26 19.42 -25.84 -8.68
N ALA A 27 19.25 -25.13 -9.80
CA ALA A 27 19.06 -25.73 -11.12
C ALA A 27 20.34 -26.33 -11.72
N GLY A 28 21.49 -26.20 -11.06
CA GLY A 28 22.78 -26.77 -11.45
C GLY A 28 23.62 -25.88 -12.38
N TYR A 29 23.40 -24.56 -12.36
CA TYR A 29 24.31 -23.61 -13.02
C TYR A 29 25.48 -23.27 -12.09
N ALA A 30 26.66 -23.03 -12.68
CA ALA A 30 27.85 -22.67 -11.91
C ALA A 30 27.64 -21.34 -11.16
N ALA A 31 28.09 -21.24 -9.90
CA ALA A 31 27.91 -20.05 -9.07
C ALA A 31 28.46 -18.76 -9.73
N ALA A 32 29.51 -18.86 -10.54
CA ALA A 32 30.06 -17.72 -11.29
C ALA A 32 29.10 -17.17 -12.36
N SER A 33 28.30 -18.04 -12.99
CA SER A 33 27.36 -17.67 -14.07
C SER A 33 25.89 -17.68 -13.64
N ALA A 34 25.59 -18.12 -12.42
CA ALA A 34 24.24 -18.28 -11.89
C ALA A 34 23.41 -16.99 -11.95
N SER A 35 24.01 -15.82 -11.66
CA SER A 35 23.30 -14.53 -11.73
C SER A 35 22.84 -14.19 -13.16
N ALA A 36 23.71 -14.37 -14.14
CA ALA A 36 23.41 -14.11 -15.55
C ALA A 36 22.43 -15.16 -16.12
N ALA A 37 22.62 -16.44 -15.78
CA ALA A 37 21.73 -17.52 -16.18
C ALA A 37 20.33 -17.36 -15.57
N GLY A 38 20.25 -17.04 -14.28
CA GLY A 38 18.99 -16.79 -13.58
C GLY A 38 18.22 -15.61 -14.15
N SER A 39 18.92 -14.54 -14.55
CA SER A 39 18.29 -13.38 -15.20
C SER A 39 17.73 -13.71 -16.59
N ARG A 40 18.35 -14.64 -17.33
CA ARG A 40 17.84 -15.13 -18.61
C ARG A 40 16.63 -16.05 -18.40
N LEU A 41 16.75 -17.01 -17.48
CA LEU A 41 15.67 -17.94 -17.14
C LEU A 41 14.43 -17.23 -16.61
N ALA A 42 14.59 -16.17 -15.81
CA ALA A 42 13.46 -15.37 -15.32
C ALA A 42 12.67 -14.67 -16.43
N LYS A 43 13.25 -14.48 -17.62
CA LYS A 43 12.60 -13.86 -18.79
C LYS A 43 12.16 -14.88 -19.84
N ASP A 44 12.53 -16.15 -19.69
CA ASP A 44 12.17 -17.19 -20.65
C ASP A 44 10.64 -17.42 -20.61
N PRO A 45 9.94 -17.41 -21.76
CA PRO A 45 8.48 -17.50 -21.79
C PRO A 45 7.95 -18.81 -21.18
N ASP A 46 8.68 -19.92 -21.35
CA ASP A 46 8.26 -21.20 -20.75
C ASP A 46 8.33 -21.17 -19.21
N VAL A 47 9.33 -20.48 -18.65
CA VAL A 47 9.54 -20.38 -17.20
C VAL A 47 8.49 -19.45 -16.59
N VAL A 48 8.23 -18.32 -17.24
CA VAL A 48 7.18 -17.37 -16.84
C VAL A 48 5.82 -18.05 -16.85
N ALA A 49 5.45 -18.73 -17.94
CA ALA A 49 4.17 -19.44 -18.04
C ALA A 49 4.03 -20.55 -16.98
N ALA A 50 5.12 -21.23 -16.61
CA ALA A 50 5.09 -22.24 -15.55
C ALA A 50 4.90 -21.61 -14.16
N LEU A 51 5.58 -20.50 -13.86
CA LEU A 51 5.40 -19.76 -12.62
C LEU A 51 4.00 -19.18 -12.49
N GLU A 52 3.44 -18.64 -13.57
CA GLU A 52 2.06 -18.16 -13.60
C GLU A 52 1.05 -19.27 -13.33
N LYS A 53 1.23 -20.46 -13.92
CA LYS A 53 0.39 -21.63 -13.64
C LYS A 53 0.49 -22.07 -12.19
N LEU A 54 1.69 -22.06 -11.60
CA LEU A 54 1.89 -22.41 -10.19
C LEU A 54 1.22 -21.39 -9.28
N LYS A 55 1.40 -20.10 -9.54
CA LYS A 55 0.71 -19.02 -8.82
C LYS A 55 -0.80 -19.14 -8.94
N ALA A 56 -1.33 -19.38 -10.14
CA ALA A 56 -2.75 -19.60 -10.36
C ALA A 56 -3.28 -20.85 -9.64
N SER A 57 -2.51 -21.94 -9.59
CA SER A 57 -2.90 -23.15 -8.87
C SER A 57 -2.90 -22.96 -7.34
N GLN A 58 -1.96 -22.19 -6.80
CA GLN A 58 -2.00 -21.76 -5.39
C GLN A 58 -3.22 -20.86 -5.15
N ASN A 59 -3.55 -20.01 -6.12
CA ASN A 59 -4.67 -19.07 -6.07
C ASN A 59 -6.06 -19.71 -6.29
N VAL A 60 -6.15 -20.97 -6.71
CA VAL A 60 -7.42 -21.70 -6.76
C VAL A 60 -7.70 -22.42 -5.43
N LYS A 61 -6.68 -22.56 -4.57
CA LYS A 61 -6.84 -22.98 -3.17
C LYS A 61 -6.99 -21.80 -2.19
N GLY A 62 -6.91 -20.56 -2.68
CA GLY A 62 -7.21 -19.34 -1.91
C GLY A 62 -7.36 -18.17 -2.89
N SER A 63 -8.50 -17.47 -2.81
CA SER A 63 -8.91 -16.29 -3.59
C SER A 63 -7.82 -15.27 -3.98
N PRO A 64 -8.04 -14.45 -5.04
CA PRO A 64 -6.97 -13.71 -5.73
C PRO A 64 -6.34 -12.60 -4.90
N ALA A 65 -5.05 -12.79 -4.56
CA ALA A 65 -4.18 -11.74 -4.06
C ALA A 65 -3.21 -11.29 -5.17
N VAL A 66 -3.34 -10.02 -5.56
CA VAL A 66 -2.43 -9.32 -6.45
C VAL A 66 -1.12 -9.01 -5.71
N SER A 67 -0.02 -9.14 -6.44
CA SER A 67 1.40 -9.11 -6.07
C SER A 67 1.95 -7.82 -5.42
N GLU A 68 2.52 -7.99 -4.21
CA GLU A 68 3.85 -7.61 -3.63
C GLU A 68 4.51 -6.21 -3.83
N PRO A 69 5.45 -5.74 -2.94
CA PRO A 69 6.19 -6.47 -1.89
C PRO A 69 6.29 -5.77 -0.51
N GLY A 70 6.53 -6.56 0.54
CA GLY A 70 7.02 -6.08 1.84
C GLY A 70 5.94 -5.91 2.91
N GLY A 71 5.51 -7.02 3.50
CA GLY A 71 4.66 -6.99 4.69
C GLY A 71 4.51 -8.40 5.22
N GLN A 72 4.97 -8.59 6.45
CA GLN A 72 4.85 -9.80 7.25
C GLN A 72 3.51 -10.50 7.00
N GLN A 73 3.56 -11.77 6.58
CA GLN A 73 2.41 -12.66 6.75
C GLN A 73 2.19 -12.80 8.26
N VAL A 74 1.16 -12.16 8.79
CA VAL A 74 0.60 -12.45 10.10
C VAL A 74 -0.76 -13.10 9.86
N GLU A 75 -0.70 -14.43 9.76
CA GLU A 75 -1.78 -15.33 10.15
C GLU A 75 -2.36 -14.88 11.51
N GLY A 76 -3.69 -14.88 11.63
CA GLY A 76 -4.44 -14.53 12.85
C GLY A 76 -4.54 -13.01 13.06
N ASP A 77 -5.70 -12.37 13.11
CA ASP A 77 -6.95 -12.79 13.74
C ASP A 77 -8.09 -12.02 13.05
N GLU A 78 -8.75 -12.61 12.05
CA GLU A 78 -9.94 -12.00 11.42
C GLU A 78 -11.16 -11.99 12.36
N GLU A 79 -11.03 -12.58 13.54
CA GLU A 79 -12.09 -12.76 14.54
C GLU A 79 -12.38 -11.48 15.36
N GLY A 80 -11.59 -10.42 15.21
CA GLY A 80 -11.71 -9.19 16.00
C GLY A 80 -12.29 -7.95 15.30
N LEU A 81 -12.43 -7.97 13.97
CA LEU A 81 -12.80 -6.80 13.16
C LEU A 81 -14.27 -6.80 12.68
N ALA A 82 -15.15 -7.53 13.37
CA ALA A 82 -16.55 -7.69 12.98
C ALA A 82 -17.37 -6.39 13.04
N ASP A 83 -16.93 -5.39 13.80
CA ASP A 83 -17.67 -4.14 14.03
C ASP A 83 -17.40 -3.05 12.97
N LEU A 84 -16.56 -3.32 11.95
CA LEU A 84 -16.35 -2.35 10.88
C LEU A 84 -17.59 -2.21 9.98
N PRO A 85 -17.95 -0.97 9.59
CA PRO A 85 -19.07 -0.75 8.69
C PRO A 85 -18.76 -1.21 7.27
N ASN A 86 -19.74 -1.84 6.63
CA ASN A 86 -19.75 -2.01 5.17
C ASN A 86 -20.12 -0.65 4.53
N THR A 87 -19.12 0.03 3.99
CA THR A 87 -19.26 1.36 3.40
C THR A 87 -18.46 1.44 2.09
N ASP A 88 -18.99 2.17 1.11
CA ASP A 88 -18.28 2.46 -0.14
C ASP A 88 -17.32 3.66 0.00
N ASP A 89 -17.45 4.45 1.07
CA ASP A 89 -16.56 5.59 1.35
C ASP A 89 -15.31 5.15 2.15
N PRO A 90 -14.09 5.27 1.57
CA PRO A 90 -12.87 4.86 2.25
C PRO A 90 -12.56 5.68 3.50
N LEU A 91 -12.98 6.95 3.57
CA LEU A 91 -12.71 7.78 4.75
C LEU A 91 -13.50 7.28 5.96
N VAL A 92 -14.78 6.94 5.75
CA VAL A 92 -15.64 6.37 6.79
C VAL A 92 -15.07 5.06 7.32
N TRP A 93 -14.56 4.22 6.42
CA TRP A 93 -13.92 2.96 6.79
C TRP A 93 -12.65 3.18 7.63
N LEU A 94 -11.78 4.12 7.24
CA LEU A 94 -10.56 4.45 7.99
C LEU A 94 -10.86 5.02 9.39
N LEU A 95 -11.92 5.83 9.50
CA LEU A 95 -12.39 6.37 10.78
C LEU A 95 -12.94 5.29 11.71
N ALA A 96 -13.63 4.29 11.18
CA ALA A 96 -14.04 3.13 11.97
C ALA A 96 -12.79 2.37 12.46
N LEU A 97 -11.92 1.95 11.52
CA LEU A 97 -10.74 1.14 11.84
C LEU A 97 -9.83 1.76 12.90
N MET A 98 -9.59 3.07 12.90
CA MET A 98 -8.73 3.70 13.91
C MET A 98 -9.31 3.67 15.33
N ASN A 99 -10.64 3.58 15.45
CA ASN A 99 -11.38 3.55 16.70
C ASN A 99 -11.66 2.12 17.19
N GLU A 100 -11.41 1.11 16.37
CA GLU A 100 -11.62 -0.28 16.74
C GLU A 100 -10.67 -0.74 17.86
N PRO A 101 -11.18 -1.19 19.02
CA PRO A 101 -10.34 -1.59 20.15
C PRO A 101 -9.63 -2.92 19.90
N ASN A 102 -10.22 -3.79 19.09
CA ASN A 102 -9.70 -5.12 18.77
C ASN A 102 -8.68 -5.10 17.62
N ALA A 103 -8.60 -3.99 16.87
CA ALA A 103 -7.61 -3.84 15.80
C ALA A 103 -6.21 -3.63 16.37
N LYS A 104 -5.20 -4.18 15.68
CA LYS A 104 -3.79 -4.02 16.06
C LYS A 104 -3.43 -2.53 16.07
N ILE A 105 -2.64 -2.11 17.06
CA ILE A 105 -2.25 -0.69 17.25
C ILE A 105 -1.60 -0.11 15.99
N PHE A 106 -0.80 -0.93 15.28
CA PHE A 106 -0.16 -0.53 14.03
C PHE A 106 -1.19 -0.16 12.94
N ASP A 107 -2.22 -0.97 12.76
CA ASP A 107 -3.25 -0.75 11.74
C ASP A 107 -4.08 0.50 12.06
N ARG A 108 -4.42 0.69 13.35
CA ARG A 108 -5.09 1.90 13.84
C ARG A 108 -4.26 3.16 13.57
N ARG A 109 -2.95 3.11 13.83
CA ARG A 109 -2.04 4.23 13.58
C ARG A 109 -1.97 4.56 12.08
N ASN A 110 -1.87 3.54 11.23
CA ASN A 110 -1.79 3.74 9.79
C ASN A 110 -3.10 4.28 9.20
N ALA A 111 -4.25 3.84 9.72
CA ALA A 111 -5.55 4.38 9.35
C ALA A 111 -5.64 5.88 9.71
N ALA A 112 -5.23 6.26 10.92
CA ALA A 112 -5.19 7.67 11.34
C ALA A 112 -4.26 8.51 10.46
N GLN A 113 -3.05 8.01 10.15
CA GLN A 113 -2.11 8.71 9.26
C GLN A 113 -2.70 8.91 7.86
N SER A 114 -3.40 7.91 7.32
CA SER A 114 -4.04 7.99 6.00
C SER A 114 -5.24 8.92 5.96
N ALA A 115 -5.93 9.12 7.10
CA ALA A 115 -7.08 10.03 7.21
C ALA A 115 -6.68 11.51 7.32
N LEU A 116 -5.47 11.83 7.82
CA LEU A 116 -5.00 13.20 8.02
C LEU A 116 -5.13 14.13 6.79
N PRO A 117 -4.80 13.73 5.55
CA PRO A 117 -4.89 14.61 4.38
C PRO A 117 -6.30 15.11 4.08
N TYR A 118 -7.34 14.40 4.51
CA TYR A 118 -8.74 14.76 4.29
C TYR A 118 -9.22 15.82 5.28
N PHE A 119 -8.72 15.80 6.51
CA PHE A 119 -9.04 16.82 7.53
C PHE A 119 -8.10 18.03 7.46
N HIS A 120 -6.84 17.79 7.11
CA HIS A 120 -5.80 18.79 7.03
C HIS A 120 -5.27 18.75 5.61
N GLY A 121 -5.88 19.59 4.76
CA GLY A 121 -5.38 19.81 3.41
C GLY A 121 -3.88 20.03 3.47
N LYS A 122 -3.12 19.37 2.57
CA LYS A 122 -1.66 19.49 2.53
C LYS A 122 -1.32 20.98 2.55
N LYS A 123 -0.58 21.43 3.57
CA LYS A 123 -0.16 22.84 3.70
C LYS A 123 0.63 23.33 2.49
N SER A 124 1.19 22.43 1.68
CA SER A 124 1.85 22.76 0.42
C SER A 124 0.89 23.10 -0.74
N GLY A 125 -0.38 22.71 -0.63
CA GLY A 125 -1.43 22.92 -1.65
C GLY A 125 -2.35 24.11 -1.37
N MET A 126 -2.29 24.70 -0.17
CA MET A 126 -2.85 26.02 0.08
C MET A 126 -2.07 27.00 -0.79
N GLY A 127 -2.73 27.62 -1.77
CA GLY A 127 -2.09 28.59 -2.62
C GLY A 127 -1.48 29.70 -1.74
N LYS A 128 -0.39 30.32 -2.20
CA LYS A 128 0.22 31.47 -1.50
C LYS A 128 -0.80 32.58 -1.18
N LYS A 129 -1.97 32.58 -1.81
CA LYS A 129 -3.11 33.46 -1.52
C LYS A 129 -3.94 32.99 -0.32
N GLU A 130 -4.40 31.75 -0.26
CA GLU A 130 -5.16 31.25 0.91
C GLU A 130 -4.30 31.29 2.18
N GLN A 131 -3.02 30.91 2.09
CA GLN A 131 -2.12 30.95 3.25
C GLN A 131 -1.94 32.37 3.79
N LYS A 132 -1.75 33.35 2.90
CA LYS A 132 -1.67 34.77 3.30
C LYS A 132 -3.00 35.28 3.87
N LEU A 133 -4.14 34.82 3.35
CA LEU A 133 -5.46 35.20 3.88
C LEU A 133 -5.69 34.63 5.28
N GLU A 134 -5.35 33.36 5.52
CA GLU A 134 -5.43 32.77 6.85
C GLU A 134 -4.46 33.40 7.85
N ASP A 135 -3.20 33.63 7.44
CA ASP A 135 -2.21 34.28 8.30
C ASP A 135 -2.62 35.74 8.61
N ALA A 136 -3.13 36.47 7.62
CA ALA A 136 -3.68 37.81 7.82
C ALA A 136 -4.93 37.80 8.72
N ALA A 137 -5.81 36.79 8.58
CA ALA A 137 -6.98 36.64 9.45
C ALA A 137 -6.58 36.33 10.90
N LYS A 138 -5.60 35.44 11.11
CA LYS A 138 -5.07 35.10 12.45
C LYS A 138 -4.39 36.29 13.13
N VAL A 139 -3.59 37.06 12.39
CA VAL A 139 -2.95 38.28 12.91
C VAL A 139 -3.96 39.41 13.13
N GLY A 140 -4.95 39.52 12.23
CA GLY A 140 -6.01 40.52 12.30
C GLY A 140 -6.99 40.29 13.46
N ALA A 141 -7.28 39.05 13.83
CA ALA A 141 -8.25 38.71 14.88
C ALA A 141 -7.95 39.36 16.24
N ASN A 142 -6.66 39.49 16.59
CA ASN A 142 -6.21 40.10 17.85
C ASN A 142 -5.68 41.54 17.68
N SER A 143 -5.73 42.09 16.47
CA SER A 143 -5.20 43.42 16.15
C SER A 143 -6.31 44.46 16.08
N ARG A 144 -5.94 45.70 16.40
CA ARG A 144 -6.79 46.91 16.31
C ARG A 144 -7.33 47.15 14.88
N PHE A 145 -6.70 46.53 13.88
CA PHE A 145 -7.03 46.60 12.45
C PHE A 145 -7.70 45.32 11.90
N GLY A 146 -8.13 44.41 12.77
CA GLY A 146 -8.90 43.23 12.37
C GLY A 146 -10.20 43.60 11.64
N LEU A 147 -10.66 42.71 10.75
CA LEU A 147 -11.91 42.86 10.00
C LEU A 147 -13.09 42.77 10.98
N ARG A 148 -13.45 43.91 11.60
CA ARG A 148 -14.62 43.98 12.49
C ARG A 148 -15.88 43.89 11.64
N GLU A 149 -16.80 43.01 12.05
CA GLU A 149 -18.15 42.94 11.50
C GLU A 149 -18.81 44.33 11.62
N ARG A 150 -19.00 45.00 10.48
CA ARG A 150 -19.62 46.32 10.45
C ARG A 150 -21.12 46.15 10.62
N HIS A 151 -21.59 46.30 11.86
CA HIS A 151 -23.00 46.36 12.23
C HIS A 151 -23.65 47.70 11.83
N LEU A 152 -23.48 48.14 10.58
CA LEU A 152 -24.20 49.33 10.11
C LEU A 152 -25.54 48.89 9.54
N LYS A 153 -26.62 49.10 10.32
CA LYS A 153 -27.99 49.01 9.81
C LYS A 153 -28.18 50.06 8.72
N ALA A 154 -28.45 49.63 7.49
CA ALA A 154 -28.90 50.51 6.44
C ALA A 154 -30.20 51.20 6.88
N VAL A 155 -30.17 52.53 6.97
CA VAL A 155 -31.37 53.34 7.20
C VAL A 155 -32.01 53.59 5.84
N LYS A 156 -33.31 53.31 5.76
CA LYS A 156 -34.16 53.36 4.55
C LYS A 156 -34.51 54.79 4.17
#